data_AF-A0A526YDY6-F1
#
_entry.id   AF-A0A526YDY6-F1
#
_cell.length_a   1.000
_cell.length_b   1.000
_cell.length_c   1.000
_cell.angle_alpha   90.00
_cell.angle_beta   90.00
_cell.angle_gamma   90.00
#
_symmetry.space_group_name_H-M   'P 1'
#
loop_
_entity.id
_entity.type
_entity.pdbx_description
1 polymer ?
#
loop_
_entity_poly.entity_id
_entity_poly.type
_entity_poly.pdbx_seq_one_letter_code
_entity_poly.pdbx_strand_id
1 'polypeptide(L)'
;PEGTDHVVVLNYMAHHSGMSIAAVADAIFEGRLRDRFHSDPVIESAELLLQERAPRDIPTATVRTEADERSKDETEAESPDTRIVLNPLKALRSTSVMSNGRYSVMVTATGSGYSRWGELAVTRWQPDPTEDRLGSYIFLRDSGTGDW
;
A
#
# COMPACT_ATOMS: atom_id res chain seq x y z
N PRO A 1 -36.15 -5.46 16.75
CA PRO A 1 -37.09 -6.49 17.29
C PRO A 1 -38.32 -5.78 17.87
N GLU A 2 -39.53 -6.20 17.49
CA GLU A 2 -40.75 -5.60 18.06
C GLU A 2 -40.76 -5.76 19.59
N GLY A 3 -40.93 -4.64 20.31
CA GLY A 3 -40.97 -4.60 21.79
C GLY A 3 -39.64 -4.36 22.51
N THR A 4 -38.60 -3.85 21.84
CA THR A 4 -37.31 -3.50 22.48
C THR A 4 -36.96 -2.03 22.28
N ASP A 5 -36.61 -1.33 23.38
CA ASP A 5 -36.29 0.12 23.37
C ASP A 5 -34.90 0.43 22.79
N HIS A 6 -34.11 -0.59 22.48
CA HIS A 6 -32.73 -0.46 22.02
C HIS A 6 -32.25 -1.76 21.36
N VAL A 7 -31.37 -1.63 20.37
CA VAL A 7 -30.71 -2.74 19.68
C VAL A 7 -29.23 -2.41 19.48
N VAL A 8 -28.38 -3.43 19.56
CA VAL A 8 -26.95 -3.29 19.27
C VAL A 8 -26.76 -3.21 17.76
N VAL A 9 -26.23 -2.08 17.28
CA VAL A 9 -25.79 -1.91 15.88
C VAL A 9 -24.30 -2.22 15.84
N LEU A 10 -23.94 -3.34 15.20
CA LEU A 10 -22.54 -3.72 14.99
C LEU A 10 -22.00 -2.94 13.80
N ASN A 11 -20.99 -2.09 14.03
CA ASN A 11 -20.28 -1.40 12.97
C ASN A 11 -18.93 -2.09 12.71
N TYR A 12 -18.69 -2.49 11.47
CA TYR A 12 -17.44 -3.09 11.02
C TYR A 12 -16.76 -2.14 10.04
N MET A 13 -15.60 -1.62 10.44
CA MET A 13 -14.81 -0.71 9.63
C MET A 13 -13.61 -1.44 9.03
N ALA A 14 -13.39 -1.29 7.73
CA ALA A 14 -12.17 -1.72 7.07
C ALA A 14 -11.46 -0.49 6.49
N HIS A 15 -10.26 -0.19 6.99
CA HIS A 15 -9.66 1.14 6.78
C HIS A 15 -8.88 1.26 5.46
N HIS A 16 -7.79 0.51 5.25
CA HIS A 16 -7.01 0.63 4.01
C HIS A 16 -7.15 -0.62 3.14
N SER A 17 -6.85 -1.80 3.68
CA SER A 17 -6.88 -3.04 2.90
C SER A 17 -8.29 -3.43 2.44
N GLY A 18 -9.31 -3.17 3.26
CA GLY A 18 -10.70 -3.45 2.87
C GLY A 18 -11.20 -2.50 1.79
N MET A 19 -10.84 -1.23 1.86
CA MET A 19 -11.16 -0.25 0.82
C MET A 19 -10.51 -0.61 -0.52
N SER A 20 -9.24 -1.06 -0.51
CA SER A 20 -8.56 -1.53 -1.73
C SER A 20 -9.23 -2.75 -2.34
N ILE A 21 -9.62 -3.73 -1.52
CA ILE A 21 -10.32 -4.94 -1.99
C ILE A 21 -11.70 -4.56 -2.57
N ALA A 22 -12.43 -3.68 -1.89
CA ALA A 22 -13.73 -3.20 -2.36
C ALA A 22 -13.61 -2.44 -3.69
N ALA A 23 -12.59 -1.59 -3.85
CA ALA A 23 -12.34 -0.87 -5.10
C ALA A 23 -12.01 -1.80 -6.27
N VAL A 24 -11.16 -2.82 -6.05
CA VAL A 24 -10.85 -3.83 -7.07
C VAL A 24 -12.09 -4.63 -7.44
N ALA A 25 -12.89 -5.05 -6.44
CA ALA A 25 -14.12 -5.77 -6.68
C ALA A 25 -15.14 -4.92 -7.45
N ASP A 26 -15.31 -3.65 -7.10
CA ASP A 26 -16.23 -2.74 -7.79
C ASP A 26 -15.82 -2.55 -9.27
N ALA A 27 -14.53 -2.46 -9.56
CA ALA A 27 -14.03 -2.39 -10.93
C ALA A 27 -14.25 -3.69 -11.73
N ILE A 28 -14.01 -4.85 -11.14
CA ILE A 28 -14.17 -6.16 -11.80
C ILE A 28 -15.64 -6.50 -12.03
N PHE A 29 -16.51 -6.16 -11.09
CA PHE A 29 -17.94 -6.48 -11.13
C PHE A 29 -18.79 -5.31 -11.63
N GLU A 30 -18.21 -4.40 -12.42
CA GLU A 30 -18.94 -3.34 -13.12
C GLU A 30 -19.82 -2.47 -12.20
N GLY A 31 -19.33 -2.12 -11.00
CA GLY A 31 -20.03 -1.23 -10.08
C GLY A 31 -21.03 -1.93 -9.15
N ARG A 32 -21.04 -3.27 -9.07
CA ARG A 32 -22.05 -4.02 -8.30
C ARG A 32 -22.11 -3.68 -6.81
N LEU A 33 -21.04 -3.18 -6.21
CA LEU A 33 -21.07 -2.71 -4.81
C LEU A 33 -21.74 -1.34 -4.72
N ARG A 34 -21.50 -0.46 -5.70
CA ARG A 34 -22.25 0.79 -5.86
C ARG A 34 -23.74 0.54 -6.04
N ASP A 35 -24.15 -0.37 -6.92
CA ASP A 35 -25.58 -0.67 -7.12
C ASP A 35 -26.27 -1.12 -5.83
N ARG A 36 -25.59 -1.98 -5.05
CA ARG A 36 -26.10 -2.43 -3.75
C ARG A 36 -26.19 -1.29 -2.75
N PHE A 37 -25.19 -0.42 -2.71
CA PHE A 37 -25.18 0.73 -1.81
C PHE A 37 -26.32 1.70 -2.12
N HIS A 38 -26.57 1.98 -3.39
CA HIS A 38 -27.65 2.87 -3.83
C HIS A 38 -29.05 2.23 -3.80
N SER A 39 -29.16 0.90 -3.68
CA SER A 39 -30.44 0.22 -3.52
C SER A 39 -31.08 0.35 -2.13
N ASP A 40 -30.35 0.89 -1.15
CA ASP A 40 -30.87 1.17 0.19
C ASP A 40 -31.68 2.48 0.18
N PRO A 41 -32.99 2.47 0.56
CA PRO A 41 -33.83 3.66 0.56
C PRO A 41 -33.28 4.81 1.43
N VAL A 42 -32.51 4.51 2.48
CA VAL A 42 -31.86 5.53 3.31
C VAL A 42 -30.77 6.24 2.53
N ILE A 43 -29.99 5.50 1.74
CA ILE A 43 -28.94 6.05 0.89
C ILE A 43 -29.53 6.80 -0.31
N GLU A 44 -30.56 6.25 -0.94
CA GLU A 44 -31.29 6.91 -2.03
C GLU A 44 -31.80 8.30 -1.62
N SER A 45 -32.34 8.42 -0.40
CA SER A 45 -32.83 9.70 0.13
C SER A 45 -31.73 10.78 0.27
N ALA A 46 -30.47 10.37 0.41
CA ALA A 46 -29.31 11.23 0.58
C ALA A 46 -28.40 11.26 -0.66
N GLU A 47 -28.82 10.67 -1.79
CA GLU A 47 -27.97 10.45 -2.97
C GLU A 47 -27.40 11.75 -3.54
N LEU A 48 -28.18 12.84 -3.52
CA LEU A 48 -27.74 14.16 -3.95
C LEU A 48 -26.63 14.77 -3.08
N LEU A 49 -26.50 14.31 -1.82
CA LEU A 49 -25.44 14.73 -0.90
C LEU A 49 -24.16 13.91 -1.10
N LEU A 50 -24.26 12.74 -1.74
CA LEU A 50 -23.15 11.83 -2.03
C LEU A 50 -22.45 12.14 -3.36
N GLN A 51 -23.01 13.04 -4.16
CA GLN A 51 -22.38 13.50 -5.38
C GLN A 51 -21.26 14.47 -5.06
N GLU A 52 -20.03 14.08 -5.38
CA GLU A 52 -18.93 15.02 -5.44
C GLU A 52 -19.22 16.05 -6.54
N ARG A 53 -19.04 17.33 -6.21
CA ARG A 53 -19.28 18.41 -7.15
C ARG A 53 -18.26 18.28 -8.29
N ALA A 54 -18.73 18.17 -9.53
CA ALA A 54 -17.85 18.10 -10.70
C ALA A 54 -16.80 19.22 -10.63
N PRO A 55 -15.49 18.91 -10.69
CA PRO A 55 -14.44 19.92 -10.56
C PRO A 55 -14.60 20.95 -11.68
N ARG A 56 -14.91 22.20 -11.33
CA ARG A 56 -15.04 23.30 -12.31
C ARG A 56 -13.70 23.87 -12.73
N ASP A 57 -12.72 23.73 -11.85
CA ASP A 57 -11.32 24.00 -12.11
C ASP A 57 -10.59 22.67 -12.01
N ILE A 58 -9.87 22.29 -13.06
CA ILE A 58 -8.86 21.24 -12.96
C ILE A 58 -7.71 21.89 -12.20
N PRO A 59 -7.46 21.57 -10.92
CA PRO A 59 -6.26 22.05 -10.28
C PRO A 59 -5.13 21.44 -11.10
N THR A 60 -4.28 22.26 -11.72
CA THR A 60 -2.99 21.77 -12.20
C THR A 60 -2.35 21.17 -10.96
N ALA A 61 -2.39 19.85 -10.84
CA ALA A 61 -1.68 19.13 -9.82
C ALA A 61 -0.20 19.31 -10.16
N THR A 62 0.35 20.47 -9.79
CA THR A 62 1.68 20.45 -9.25
C THR A 62 1.54 19.46 -8.11
N VAL A 63 2.15 18.30 -8.28
CA VAL A 63 2.49 17.44 -7.17
C VAL A 63 3.40 18.30 -6.30
N ARG A 64 2.81 19.20 -5.50
CA ARG A 64 3.42 19.64 -4.26
C ARG A 64 3.32 18.40 -3.41
N THR A 65 4.35 17.56 -3.56
CA THR A 65 4.91 16.89 -2.39
C THR A 65 4.90 17.96 -1.31
N GLU A 66 4.14 17.76 -0.24
CA GLU A 66 4.39 18.42 1.03
C GLU A 66 5.76 17.90 1.52
N ALA A 67 6.81 18.20 0.76
CA ALA A 67 8.11 18.48 1.31
C ALA A 67 7.93 19.83 1.96
N ASP A 68 7.30 19.83 3.13
CA ASP A 68 7.54 20.86 4.11
C ASP A 68 9.05 21.04 4.14
N GLU A 69 9.51 22.27 3.90
CA GLU A 69 10.91 22.60 3.73
C GLU A 69 11.68 21.98 4.90
N ARG A 70 12.37 20.86 4.66
CA ARG A 70 13.30 20.31 5.63
C ARG A 70 14.29 21.43 5.89
N SER A 71 14.20 22.03 7.06
CA SER A 71 15.29 22.77 7.66
C SER A 71 16.54 21.94 7.44
N LYS A 72 17.59 22.56 6.91
CA LYS A 72 18.94 22.00 6.93
C LYS A 72 19.40 21.98 8.39
N ASP A 73 18.82 21.07 9.16
CA ASP A 73 19.36 20.67 10.44
C ASP A 73 20.11 19.37 10.15
N GLU A 74 21.45 19.48 10.14
CA GLU A 74 22.40 18.40 9.85
C GLU A 74 22.47 17.37 11.00
N THR A 75 21.36 17.12 11.66
CA THR A 75 21.22 16.00 12.59
C THR A 75 20.10 15.13 12.05
N GLU A 76 20.48 14.17 11.21
CA GLU A 76 19.64 12.99 10.99
C GLU A 76 19.23 12.50 12.38
N ALA A 77 17.95 12.66 12.72
CA ALA A 77 17.40 11.92 13.82
C ALA A 77 17.52 10.44 13.41
N GLU A 78 18.59 9.79 13.85
CA GLU A 78 18.76 8.36 13.73
C GLU A 78 17.55 7.74 14.40
N SER A 79 16.55 7.38 13.60
CA SER A 79 15.61 6.36 14.01
C SER A 79 16.47 5.13 14.29
N PRO A 80 16.44 4.56 15.52
CA PRO A 80 17.32 3.46 15.91
C PRO A 80 17.14 2.20 15.03
N ASP A 81 16.15 2.18 14.14
CA ASP A 81 15.86 1.09 13.20
C ASP A 81 16.29 1.36 11.75
N THR A 82 16.95 2.48 11.46
CA THR A 82 17.38 2.78 10.08
C THR A 82 18.78 2.22 9.82
N ARG A 83 18.87 1.18 9.00
CA ARG A 83 20.14 0.62 8.53
C ARG A 83 20.42 1.07 7.10
N ILE A 84 21.53 1.79 6.90
CA ILE A 84 22.00 2.18 5.56
C ILE A 84 23.09 1.22 5.09
N VAL A 85 22.93 0.67 3.88
CA VAL A 85 23.96 -0.13 3.18
C VAL A 85 24.36 0.59 1.90
N LEU A 86 25.48 1.33 1.96
CA LEU A 86 25.90 2.24 0.87
C LEU A 86 26.25 1.51 -0.44
N ASN A 87 26.93 0.36 -0.36
CA ASN A 87 27.25 -0.44 -1.54
C ASN A 87 26.92 -1.93 -1.27
N PRO A 88 25.72 -2.39 -1.62
CA PRO A 88 25.30 -3.75 -1.33
C PRO A 88 26.07 -4.83 -2.11
N LEU A 89 26.78 -4.45 -3.19
CA LEU A 89 27.63 -5.36 -3.96
C LEU A 89 29.00 -5.64 -3.30
N LYS A 90 29.45 -4.74 -2.41
CA LYS A 90 30.76 -4.85 -1.72
C LYS A 90 30.63 -5.06 -0.21
N ALA A 91 29.51 -4.67 0.38
CA ALA A 91 29.28 -4.82 1.80
C ALA A 91 29.09 -6.29 2.20
N LEU A 92 29.23 -6.56 3.50
CA LEU A 92 28.82 -7.85 4.06
C LEU A 92 27.33 -8.09 3.77
N ARG A 93 26.99 -9.36 3.49
CA ARG A 93 25.60 -9.79 3.28
C ARG A 93 24.74 -9.32 4.46
N SER A 94 23.67 -8.65 4.11
CA SER A 94 22.79 -7.97 5.06
C SER A 94 21.36 -8.23 4.67
N THR A 95 20.55 -8.61 5.64
CA THR A 95 19.12 -8.88 5.47
C THR A 95 18.32 -8.15 6.53
N SER A 96 17.08 -7.79 6.19
CA SER A 96 16.07 -7.32 7.11
C SER A 96 14.84 -8.21 6.99
N VAL A 97 14.23 -8.53 8.14
CA VAL A 97 12.99 -9.31 8.20
C VAL A 97 11.93 -8.46 8.89
N MET A 98 10.80 -8.31 8.21
CA MET A 98 9.63 -7.58 8.72
C MET A 98 8.46 -8.55 8.82
N SER A 99 7.67 -8.46 9.89
CA SER A 99 6.53 -9.34 10.10
C SER A 99 5.45 -8.66 10.94
N ASN A 100 4.19 -9.01 10.68
CA ASN A 100 3.05 -8.69 11.55
C ASN A 100 2.48 -9.94 12.25
N GLY A 101 3.25 -11.02 12.28
CA GLY A 101 2.87 -12.32 12.86
C GLY A 101 2.24 -13.29 11.86
N ARG A 102 1.48 -12.79 10.87
CA ARG A 102 0.89 -13.64 9.82
C ARG A 102 1.62 -13.52 8.50
N TYR A 103 1.98 -12.31 8.12
CA TYR A 103 2.73 -12.02 6.91
C TYR A 103 4.15 -11.64 7.28
N SER A 104 5.12 -12.16 6.54
CA SER A 104 6.52 -11.77 6.72
C SER A 104 7.25 -11.61 5.40
N VAL A 105 8.19 -10.69 5.40
CA VAL A 105 9.05 -10.35 4.28
C VAL A 105 10.48 -10.42 4.76
N MET A 106 11.33 -11.09 4.00
CA MET A 106 12.78 -10.98 4.13
C MET A 106 13.30 -10.26 2.89
N VAL A 107 14.15 -9.26 3.08
CA VAL A 107 14.80 -8.51 2.00
C VAL A 107 16.31 -8.43 2.26
N THR A 108 17.11 -8.62 1.23
CA THR A 108 18.55 -8.41 1.25
C THR A 108 18.89 -6.98 0.82
N ALA A 109 20.12 -6.53 1.09
CA ALA A 109 20.54 -5.19 0.68
C ALA A 109 20.57 -4.97 -0.85
N THR A 110 20.53 -6.04 -1.66
CA THR A 110 20.41 -5.98 -3.14
C THR A 110 18.96 -6.04 -3.63
N GLY A 111 17.97 -6.04 -2.73
CA GLY A 111 16.54 -6.05 -3.05
C GLY A 111 15.94 -7.44 -3.28
N SER A 112 16.75 -8.48 -3.14
CA SER A 112 16.32 -9.87 -3.27
C SER A 112 15.64 -10.36 -2.00
N GLY A 113 14.85 -11.42 -2.08
CA GLY A 113 14.16 -11.97 -0.93
C GLY A 113 12.79 -12.55 -1.23
N TYR A 114 11.98 -12.71 -0.19
CA TYR A 114 10.68 -13.38 -0.27
C TYR A 114 9.60 -12.69 0.56
N SER A 115 8.37 -13.04 0.22
CA SER A 115 7.18 -12.81 1.01
C SER A 115 6.45 -14.13 1.28
N ARG A 116 5.95 -14.29 2.51
CA ARG A 116 5.13 -15.44 2.91
C ARG A 116 3.97 -15.02 3.81
N TRP A 117 2.86 -15.75 3.72
CA TRP A 117 1.72 -15.68 4.62
C TRP A 117 1.58 -17.02 5.36
N GLY A 118 1.98 -17.06 6.63
CA GLY A 118 2.18 -18.31 7.35
C GLY A 118 3.21 -19.20 6.65
N GLU A 119 2.80 -20.41 6.30
CA GLU A 119 3.60 -21.38 5.55
C GLU A 119 3.47 -21.23 4.02
N LEU A 120 2.59 -20.34 3.55
CA LEU A 120 2.36 -20.13 2.12
C LEU A 120 3.37 -19.12 1.56
N ALA A 121 4.18 -19.56 0.59
CA ALA A 121 5.02 -18.64 -0.19
C ALA A 121 4.14 -17.77 -1.10
N VAL A 122 4.22 -16.45 -0.93
CA VAL A 122 3.54 -15.48 -1.80
C VAL A 122 4.42 -15.15 -3.01
N THR A 123 5.73 -15.02 -2.79
CA THR A 123 6.73 -14.92 -3.86
C THR A 123 7.73 -16.06 -3.77
N ARG A 124 8.16 -16.57 -4.91
CA ARG A 124 9.19 -17.61 -4.98
C ARG A 124 10.56 -17.00 -4.68
N TRP A 125 11.31 -17.67 -3.82
CA TRP A 125 12.70 -17.31 -3.54
C TRP A 125 13.50 -18.57 -3.27
N GLN A 126 14.77 -18.55 -3.67
CA GLN A 126 15.71 -19.63 -3.44
C GLN A 126 16.99 -19.01 -2.87
N PRO A 127 17.40 -19.40 -1.65
CA PRO A 127 18.67 -18.95 -1.10
C PRO A 127 19.82 -19.49 -1.94
N ASP A 128 20.68 -18.60 -2.40
CA ASP A 128 21.96 -18.95 -3.02
C ASP A 128 23.05 -18.01 -2.44
N PRO A 129 24.13 -18.56 -1.86
CA PRO A 129 25.18 -17.75 -1.23
C PRO A 129 26.01 -16.96 -2.25
N THR A 130 26.05 -17.41 -3.50
CA THR A 130 26.85 -16.84 -4.59
C THR A 130 26.07 -15.75 -5.31
N GLU A 131 24.83 -16.06 -5.69
CA GLU A 131 23.98 -15.18 -6.49
C GLU A 131 22.69 -14.81 -5.77
N ASP A 132 22.29 -13.54 -5.85
CA ASP A 132 21.07 -13.07 -5.18
C ASP A 132 20.04 -12.62 -6.22
N ARG A 133 19.41 -13.58 -6.91
CA ARG A 133 18.67 -13.35 -8.18
C ARG A 133 17.17 -13.19 -8.08
N LEU A 134 16.58 -13.57 -6.95
CA LEU A 134 15.13 -13.68 -6.81
C LEU A 134 14.64 -12.64 -5.82
N GLY A 135 13.71 -11.80 -6.23
CA GLY A 135 13.31 -10.64 -5.45
C GLY A 135 12.22 -9.81 -6.10
N SER A 136 11.98 -8.66 -5.49
CA SER A 136 11.10 -7.63 -6.02
C SER A 136 11.97 -6.46 -6.46
N TYR A 137 12.01 -6.22 -7.77
CA TYR A 137 12.87 -5.20 -8.37
C TYR A 137 12.05 -4.13 -9.05
N ILE A 138 12.55 -2.90 -8.99
CA ILE A 138 12.03 -1.77 -9.77
C ILE A 138 13.11 -1.43 -10.78
N PHE A 139 12.79 -1.56 -12.06
CA PHE A 139 13.66 -1.14 -13.14
C PHE A 139 13.29 0.27 -13.54
N LEU A 140 14.28 1.15 -13.52
CA LEU A 140 14.15 2.51 -14.00
C LEU A 140 14.78 2.57 -15.39
N ARG A 141 14.21 3.40 -16.26
CA ARG A 141 14.79 3.65 -17.57
C ARG A 141 14.58 5.11 -17.91
N ASP A 142 15.64 5.79 -18.33
CA ASP A 142 15.56 7.13 -18.86
C ASP A 142 14.78 7.11 -20.19
N SER A 143 13.72 7.92 -20.27
CA SER A 143 12.86 7.97 -21.46
C SER A 143 13.42 8.80 -22.61
N GLY A 144 14.39 9.68 -22.35
CA GLY A 144 15.08 10.50 -23.34
C GLY A 144 16.33 9.83 -23.92
N THR A 145 17.19 9.27 -23.07
CA THR A 145 18.42 8.58 -23.52
C THR A 145 18.19 7.10 -23.82
N GLY A 146 17.21 6.48 -23.15
CA GLY A 146 16.95 5.04 -23.25
C GLY A 146 17.84 4.18 -22.36
N ASP A 147 18.65 4.77 -21.48
CA ASP A 147 19.52 4.06 -20.53
C ASP A 147 18.71 3.45 -19.38
N TRP A 148 19.15 2.30 -18.87
CA TRP A 148 18.56 1.57 -17.74
C TRP A 148 19.33 1.83 -16.44
#